data_AF-A0A7C4WI45-F1
#
_entry.id   AF-A0A7C4WI45-F1
#
_cell.length_a   1.000
_cell.length_b   1.000
_cell.length_c   1.000
_cell.angle_alpha   90.00
_cell.angle_beta   90.00
_cell.angle_gamma   90.00
#
_symmetry.space_group_name_H-M   'P 1'
#
loop_
_entity.id
_entity.type
_entity.pdbx_description
1 polymer ?
#
loop_
_entity_poly.entity_id
_entity_poly.type
_entity_poly.pdbx_seq_one_letter_code
_entity_poly.pdbx_strand_id
1 'polypeptide(L)'
;MVKMAKKYKACLVGCGPMEATINDEVRNRPNSALYLPYSHAAAYKSIEDVELVAVADVIPERVEATKQRYGVVKGYTDYRKMIEVEKPLCCSMEEADAMVEACEKYGVKFNCGTQRRYMPLYRKIWELIKMER
;
A
#
# COMPACT_ATOMS: atom_id res chain seq x y z
N MET A 1 -19.26 19.78 13.35
CA MET A 1 -17.80 20.04 13.42
C MET A 1 -17.12 19.09 12.44
N VAL A 2 -16.64 19.60 11.30
CA VAL A 2 -15.84 18.79 10.36
C VAL A 2 -14.48 18.59 11.01
N LYS A 3 -14.12 17.36 11.36
CA LYS A 3 -12.75 17.05 11.81
C LYS A 3 -11.80 17.46 10.69
N MET A 4 -10.85 18.36 10.98
CA MET A 4 -9.74 18.64 10.07
C MET A 4 -9.11 17.31 9.64
N ALA A 5 -9.05 17.07 8.33
CA ALA A 5 -8.49 15.85 7.78
C ALA A 5 -7.01 15.75 8.18
N LYS A 6 -6.63 14.68 8.88
CA LYS A 6 -5.23 14.45 9.23
C LYS A 6 -4.50 14.02 7.97
N LYS A 7 -3.48 14.78 7.55
CA LYS A 7 -2.55 14.34 6.50
C LYS A 7 -1.66 13.21 7.04
N TYR A 8 -1.72 12.05 6.41
CA TYR A 8 -0.88 10.90 6.69
C TYR A 8 0.37 10.95 5.82
N LYS A 9 1.52 10.62 6.41
CA LYS A 9 2.77 10.44 5.66
C LYS A 9 2.97 8.97 5.40
N ALA A 10 3.12 8.61 4.13
CA ALA A 10 3.34 7.25 3.67
C ALA A 10 4.77 7.08 3.16
N CYS A 11 5.29 5.88 3.37
CA CYS A 11 6.60 5.41 2.93
C CYS A 11 6.36 4.17 2.07
N LEU A 12 7.00 4.08 0.90
CA LEU A 12 6.90 2.89 0.05
C LEU A 12 8.17 2.05 0.18
N VAL A 13 8.02 0.75 0.47
CA VAL A 13 9.13 -0.21 0.49
C VAL A 13 8.88 -1.25 -0.59
N GLY A 14 9.86 -1.42 -1.48
CA GLY A 14 9.71 -2.14 -2.74
C GLY A 14 9.26 -1.19 -3.86
N CYS A 15 9.96 -1.23 -4.98
CA CYS A 15 9.65 -0.47 -6.19
C CYS A 15 9.33 -1.42 -7.36
N GLY A 16 8.65 -2.53 -7.04
CA GLY A 16 8.22 -3.54 -8.01
C GLY A 16 6.93 -3.15 -8.72
N PRO A 17 6.38 -4.06 -9.54
CA PRO A 17 5.15 -3.81 -10.28
C PRO A 17 3.98 -3.41 -9.39
N MET A 18 3.67 -4.20 -8.35
CA MET A 18 2.53 -3.94 -7.47
C MET A 18 2.68 -2.65 -6.66
N GLU A 19 3.92 -2.25 -6.39
CA GLU A 19 4.23 -1.06 -5.62
C GLU A 19 4.19 0.19 -6.51
N ALA A 20 4.78 0.13 -7.71
CA ALA A 20 5.12 1.31 -8.49
C ALA A 20 4.67 1.32 -9.95
N THR A 21 4.61 0.20 -10.68
CA THR A 21 4.51 0.25 -12.17
C THR A 21 3.34 -0.51 -12.81
N ILE A 22 2.64 -1.38 -12.08
CA ILE A 22 1.58 -2.26 -12.64
C ILE A 22 0.45 -1.48 -13.33
N ASN A 23 0.23 -0.22 -12.93
CA ASN A 23 -0.72 0.68 -13.59
C ASN A 23 -0.49 0.80 -15.09
N ASP A 24 0.74 0.69 -15.59
CA ASP A 24 1.05 0.81 -17.02
C ASP A 24 0.62 -0.43 -17.79
N GLU A 25 0.74 -1.60 -17.18
CA GLU A 25 0.36 -2.88 -17.77
C GLU A 25 -1.17 -3.06 -17.81
N VAL A 26 -1.89 -2.45 -16.87
CA VAL A 26 -3.34 -2.61 -16.74
C VAL A 26 -4.15 -1.47 -17.36
N ARG A 27 -3.51 -0.35 -17.74
CA ARG A 27 -4.22 0.86 -18.21
C ARG A 27 -5.11 0.62 -19.43
N ASN A 28 -4.69 -0.25 -20.33
CA ASN A 28 -5.38 -0.52 -21.59
C ASN A 28 -6.33 -1.74 -21.53
N ARG A 29 -6.48 -2.37 -20.35
CA ARG A 29 -7.40 -3.51 -20.21
C ARG A 29 -8.85 -3.03 -20.26
N PRO A 30 -9.78 -3.85 -20.76
CA PRO A 30 -11.20 -3.55 -20.67
C PRO A 30 -11.59 -3.20 -19.23
N ASN A 31 -12.35 -2.12 -19.05
CA ASN A 31 -12.81 -1.62 -17.75
C ASN A 31 -11.68 -1.23 -16.76
N SER A 32 -10.47 -0.92 -17.23
CA SER A 32 -9.33 -0.51 -16.38
C SER A 32 -9.66 0.69 -15.47
N ALA A 33 -10.51 1.61 -15.93
CA ALA A 33 -10.98 2.75 -15.16
C ALA A 33 -11.69 2.37 -13.83
N LEU A 34 -12.23 1.15 -13.72
CA LEU A 34 -12.87 0.68 -12.48
C LEU A 34 -11.87 0.25 -11.40
N TYR A 35 -10.63 -0.03 -11.79
CA TYR A 35 -9.63 -0.68 -10.92
C TYR A 35 -8.33 0.14 -10.78
N LEU A 36 -8.20 1.27 -11.48
CA LEU A 36 -7.10 2.21 -11.30
C LEU A 36 -7.43 3.23 -10.20
N PRO A 37 -6.44 3.66 -9.40
CA PRO A 37 -5.05 3.20 -9.39
C PRO A 37 -4.88 1.80 -8.76
N TYR A 38 -4.02 0.98 -9.37
CA TYR A 38 -3.82 -0.43 -8.98
C TYR A 38 -2.57 -0.63 -8.10
N SER A 39 -1.53 0.18 -8.30
CA SER A 39 -0.30 0.16 -7.51
C SER A 39 -0.41 0.98 -6.22
N HIS A 40 0.35 0.60 -5.19
CA HIS A 40 0.36 1.30 -3.92
C HIS A 40 0.77 2.78 -4.06
N ALA A 41 1.85 3.07 -4.80
CA ALA A 41 2.33 4.44 -5.00
C ALA A 41 1.30 5.33 -5.70
N ALA A 42 0.63 4.82 -6.74
CA ALA A 42 -0.40 5.55 -7.46
C ALA A 42 -1.65 5.77 -6.58
N ALA A 43 -2.01 4.78 -5.77
CA ALA A 43 -3.10 4.90 -4.80
C ALA A 43 -2.80 5.98 -3.76
N TYR A 44 -1.63 5.96 -3.13
CA TYR A 44 -1.22 7.00 -2.19
C TYR A 44 -1.24 8.40 -2.82
N LYS A 45 -0.78 8.54 -4.07
CA LYS A 45 -0.78 9.83 -4.77
C LYS A 45 -2.19 10.35 -5.10
N SER A 46 -3.17 9.46 -5.24
CA SER A 46 -4.55 9.80 -5.57
C SER A 46 -5.39 10.24 -4.37
N ILE A 47 -4.91 9.99 -3.15
CA ILE A 47 -5.62 10.32 -1.91
C ILE A 47 -5.08 11.64 -1.37
N GLU A 48 -5.93 12.67 -1.33
CA GLU A 48 -5.54 14.03 -0.91
C GLU A 48 -4.93 14.09 0.50
N ASP A 49 -5.43 13.23 1.39
CA ASP A 49 -4.98 13.14 2.78
C ASP A 49 -3.69 12.32 2.97
N VAL A 50 -3.07 11.84 1.89
CA VAL A 50 -1.84 11.03 1.98
C VAL A 50 -0.70 11.70 1.20
N GLU A 51 0.42 11.87 1.88
CA GLU A 51 1.67 12.35 1.29
C GLU A 51 2.68 11.20 1.23
N LEU A 52 3.08 10.79 0.03
CA LEU A 52 4.17 9.83 -0.15
C LEU A 52 5.52 10.55 0.04
N VAL A 53 6.14 10.36 1.19
CA VAL A 53 7.33 11.14 1.62
C VAL A 53 8.66 10.47 1.33
N ALA A 54 8.67 9.14 1.14
CA ALA A 54 9.88 8.38 0.87
C ALA A 54 9.59 7.06 0.13
N VAL A 55 10.60 6.57 -0.60
CA VAL A 55 10.61 5.24 -1.23
C VAL A 55 11.89 4.47 -0.90
N ALA A 56 11.83 3.14 -0.82
CA ALA A 56 12.99 2.28 -0.64
C ALA A 56 12.93 1.04 -1.52
N ASP A 57 14.07 0.61 -2.04
CA ASP A 57 14.27 -0.65 -2.76
C ASP A 57 15.76 -1.02 -2.67
N VAL A 58 16.08 -2.31 -2.66
CA VAL A 58 17.49 -2.76 -2.64
C VAL A 58 18.23 -2.39 -3.92
N ILE A 59 17.50 -2.14 -5.03
CA ILE A 59 18.04 -1.74 -6.33
C ILE A 59 17.97 -0.20 -6.48
N PRO A 60 19.11 0.52 -6.48
CA PRO A 60 19.14 1.99 -6.52
C PRO A 60 18.42 2.60 -7.74
N GLU A 61 18.51 1.95 -8.89
CA GLU A 61 17.89 2.42 -10.13
C GLU A 61 16.36 2.46 -10.00
N ARG A 62 15.77 1.49 -9.28
CA ARG A 62 14.32 1.46 -9.03
C ARG A 62 13.86 2.54 -8.06
N VAL A 63 14.69 2.86 -7.07
CA VAL A 63 14.47 3.98 -6.14
C VAL A 63 14.38 5.27 -6.94
N GLU A 64 15.35 5.54 -7.79
CA GLU A 64 15.40 6.80 -8.54
C GLU A 64 14.29 6.91 -9.58
N ALA A 65 13.99 5.83 -10.31
CA ALA A 65 12.87 5.80 -11.24
C ALA A 65 11.52 6.06 -10.53
N THR A 66 11.31 5.47 -9.35
CA THR A 66 10.07 5.65 -8.57
C THR A 66 9.97 7.06 -7.99
N LYS A 67 11.09 7.64 -7.53
CA LYS A 67 11.16 9.03 -7.08
C LYS A 67 10.73 10.00 -8.17
N GLN A 68 11.33 9.86 -9.36
CA GLN A 68 11.00 10.72 -10.51
C GLN A 68 9.53 10.56 -10.91
N ARG A 69 9.03 9.32 -10.95
CA ARG A 69 7.66 9.01 -11.36
C ARG A 69 6.60 9.61 -10.43
N TYR A 70 6.81 9.58 -9.12
CA TYR A 70 5.80 10.00 -8.14
C TYR A 70 6.10 11.35 -7.45
N GLY A 71 7.24 11.96 -7.80
CA GLY A 71 7.70 13.23 -7.24
C GLY A 71 8.12 13.11 -5.77
N VAL A 72 8.79 12.02 -5.41
CA VAL A 72 9.23 11.75 -4.03
C VAL A 72 10.68 12.19 -3.86
N VAL A 73 10.96 12.97 -2.81
CA VAL A 73 12.30 13.56 -2.59
C VAL A 73 13.27 12.55 -1.95
N LYS A 74 12.78 11.70 -1.05
CA LYS A 74 13.63 10.79 -0.27
C LYS A 74 13.61 9.37 -0.84
N GLY A 75 14.81 8.81 -1.02
CA GLY A 75 15.03 7.45 -1.50
C GLY A 75 16.06 6.73 -0.64
N TYR A 76 15.85 5.45 -0.37
CA TYR A 76 16.75 4.64 0.46
C TYR A 76 16.99 3.28 -0.16
N THR A 77 18.20 2.74 -0.02
CA THR A 77 18.54 1.36 -0.45
C THR A 77 18.43 0.34 0.67
N ASP A 78 18.16 0.80 1.89
CA ASP A 78 17.96 -0.03 3.08
C ASP A 78 16.58 0.27 3.67
N TYR A 79 15.65 -0.68 3.47
CA TYR A 79 14.26 -0.56 3.92
C TYR A 79 14.12 -0.51 5.44
N ARG A 80 15.12 -0.97 6.21
CA ARG A 80 15.10 -0.90 7.68
C ARG A 80 15.06 0.54 8.18
N LYS A 81 15.42 1.49 7.32
CA LYS A 81 15.28 2.93 7.56
C LYS A 81 13.86 3.46 7.31
N MET A 82 12.91 2.62 6.87
CA MET A 82 11.58 3.04 6.39
C MET A 82 10.36 2.18 6.79
N ILE A 83 10.52 0.91 7.19
CA ILE A 83 9.51 -0.08 7.64
C ILE A 83 8.04 0.11 7.18
N GLU A 84 7.58 -0.73 6.24
CA GLU A 84 6.25 -1.38 6.22
C GLU A 84 6.30 -2.69 5.37
N VAL A 85 5.38 -3.64 5.59
CA VAL A 85 5.45 -5.05 5.13
C VAL A 85 4.39 -5.44 4.07
N GLU A 86 4.77 -6.29 3.11
CA GLU A 86 3.95 -6.81 1.99
C GLU A 86 3.36 -8.22 2.30
N LYS A 87 2.63 -8.85 1.37
CA LYS A 87 2.02 -10.17 1.54
C LYS A 87 2.82 -11.32 0.91
N PRO A 88 2.85 -12.53 1.50
CA PRO A 88 2.29 -12.90 2.80
C PRO A 88 2.98 -12.15 3.93
N LEU A 89 2.23 -11.88 5.00
CA LEU A 89 2.66 -11.05 6.13
C LEU A 89 4.04 -11.46 6.67
N CYS A 90 4.29 -12.77 6.68
CA CYS A 90 5.49 -13.42 7.21
C CYS A 90 5.48 -14.91 6.79
N CYS A 91 6.56 -15.62 7.07
CA CYS A 91 6.73 -17.03 6.74
C CYS A 91 6.41 -17.97 7.93
N SER A 92 6.19 -17.43 9.13
CA SER A 92 5.79 -18.19 10.32
C SER A 92 4.83 -17.41 11.22
N MET A 93 4.14 -18.12 12.13
CA MET A 93 3.25 -17.48 13.10
C MET A 93 4.01 -16.66 14.13
N GLU A 94 5.21 -17.11 14.51
CA GLU A 94 6.10 -16.39 15.43
C GLU A 94 6.53 -15.04 14.86
N GLU A 95 6.84 -14.99 13.56
CA GLU A 95 7.11 -13.74 12.86
C GLU A 95 5.87 -12.83 12.80
N ALA A 96 4.67 -13.40 12.66
CA ALA A 96 3.41 -12.63 12.68
C ALA A 96 3.19 -11.95 14.04
N ASP A 97 3.38 -12.71 15.12
CA ASP A 97 3.19 -12.24 16.49
C ASP A 97 4.21 -11.12 16.82
N ALA A 98 5.48 -11.29 16.42
CA ALA A 98 6.51 -10.26 16.58
C ALA A 98 6.14 -8.95 15.85
N MET A 99 5.48 -9.02 14.71
CA MET A 99 5.00 -7.84 13.99
C MET A 99 3.82 -7.16 14.70
N VAL A 100 2.89 -7.93 15.25
CA VAL A 100 1.77 -7.39 16.04
C VAL A 100 2.32 -6.66 17.27
N GLU A 101 3.21 -7.30 18.02
CA GLU A 101 3.86 -6.68 19.19
C GLU A 101 4.58 -5.38 18.84
N ALA A 102 5.33 -5.36 17.72
CA ALA A 102 5.99 -4.16 17.26
C ALA A 102 4.99 -3.05 16.91
N CYS A 103 3.92 -3.37 16.19
CA CYS A 103 2.89 -2.40 15.82
C CYS A 103 2.20 -1.81 17.05
N GLU A 104 1.85 -2.64 18.04
CA GLU A 104 1.24 -2.22 19.30
C GLU A 104 2.18 -1.35 20.13
N LYS A 105 3.44 -1.80 20.30
CA LYS A 105 4.47 -1.10 21.08
C LYS A 105 4.72 0.31 20.56
N TYR A 106 4.75 0.50 19.25
CA TYR A 106 5.02 1.80 18.63
C TYR A 106 3.74 2.55 18.23
N GLY A 107 2.56 2.00 18.52
CA GLY A 107 1.27 2.63 18.20
C GLY A 107 1.04 2.83 16.69
N VAL A 108 1.65 1.98 15.86
CA VAL A 108 1.63 2.09 14.38
C VAL A 108 0.33 1.47 13.86
N LYS A 109 -0.33 2.18 12.93
CA LYS A 109 -1.47 1.61 12.20
C LYS A 109 -0.94 0.67 11.12
N PHE A 110 -1.40 -0.57 11.13
CA PHE A 110 -0.93 -1.64 10.27
C PHE A 110 -2.00 -2.05 9.25
N ASN A 111 -1.62 -2.24 7.97
CA ASN A 111 -2.51 -2.76 6.94
C ASN A 111 -1.82 -3.79 6.04
N CYS A 112 -2.21 -5.06 6.16
CA CYS A 112 -1.79 -6.12 5.25
C CYS A 112 -2.75 -6.12 4.04
N GLY A 113 -2.32 -5.58 2.88
CA GLY A 113 -3.10 -5.27 1.66
C GLY A 113 -4.19 -6.27 1.22
N THR A 114 -5.30 -6.37 1.96
CA THR A 114 -6.45 -7.27 1.75
C THR A 114 -7.47 -6.64 0.81
N GLN A 115 -7.00 -6.23 -0.37
CA GLN A 115 -7.77 -5.46 -1.36
C GLN A 115 -9.16 -6.05 -1.62
N ARG A 116 -9.26 -7.38 -1.76
CA ARG A 116 -10.54 -8.09 -1.99
C ARG A 116 -11.58 -7.85 -0.90
N ARG A 117 -11.18 -7.55 0.34
CA ARG A 117 -12.09 -7.28 1.46
C ARG A 117 -12.80 -5.92 1.33
N TYR A 118 -12.24 -5.00 0.55
CA TYR A 118 -12.77 -3.65 0.33
C TYR A 118 -13.43 -3.47 -1.05
N MET A 119 -13.24 -4.41 -1.98
CA MET A 119 -13.87 -4.35 -3.29
C MET A 119 -15.41 -4.46 -3.17
N PRO A 120 -16.18 -3.59 -3.88
CA PRO A 120 -17.64 -3.60 -3.81
C PRO A 120 -18.28 -4.96 -4.10
N LEU A 121 -17.73 -5.70 -5.06
CA LEU A 121 -18.19 -7.04 -5.43
C LEU A 121 -18.19 -8.02 -4.25
N TYR A 122 -17.06 -8.13 -3.54
CA TYR A 122 -16.92 -9.06 -2.42
C TYR A 122 -17.70 -8.61 -1.18
N ARG A 123 -17.84 -7.30 -0.97
CA ARG A 123 -18.72 -6.77 0.09
C ARG A 123 -20.18 -7.18 -0.15
N LYS A 124 -20.65 -7.03 -1.38
CA LYS A 124 -22.02 -7.43 -1.75
C LYS A 124 -22.24 -8.94 -1.60
N ILE A 125 -21.27 -9.77 -1.99
CA ILE A 125 -21.32 -11.23 -1.77
C ILE A 125 -21.43 -11.55 -0.27
N TRP A 126 -20.64 -10.88 0.58
CA TRP A 126 -20.68 -11.09 2.03
C TRP A 126 -22.01 -10.69 2.66
N GLU A 127 -22.61 -9.58 2.21
CA GLU A 127 -23.95 -9.15 2.63
C GLU A 127 -25.01 -10.20 2.32
N LEU A 128 -25.00 -10.77 1.10
CA LEU A 128 -25.93 -11.82 0.69
C LEU A 128 -25.80 -13.08 1.57
N ILE A 129 -24.57 -13.55 1.82
CA ILE A 129 -24.33 -14.72 2.69
C ILE A 129 -24.86 -14.48 4.11
N LYS A 130 -24.76 -13.25 4.62
CA LYS A 130 -25.25 -12.91 5.96
C LYS A 130 -26.77 -12.79 6.05
N MET A 131 -27.45 -12.46 4.95
CA MET A 131 -28.91 -12.41 4.91
C MET A 131 -29.56 -13.81 4.93
N GLU A 132 -28.80 -14.86 4.58
CA GLU A 132 -29.23 -16.27 4.59
C GLU A 132 -28.94 -17.01 5.91
N ARG A 133 -28.40 -16.32 6.93
CA ARG A 133 -28.13 -16.84 8.28
C ARG A 133 -29.07 -16.25 9.31
#